data_AF-A0A812K5G9-F1
#
_entry.id   AF-A0A812K5G9-F1
#
_cell.length_a   1.000
_cell.length_b   1.000
_cell.length_c   1.000
_cell.angle_alpha   90.00
_cell.angle_beta   90.00
_cell.angle_gamma   90.00
#
_symmetry.space_group_name_H-M   'P 1'
#
loop_
_entity.id
_entity.type
_entity.pdbx_description
1 polymer ?
#
loop_
_entity_poly.entity_id
_entity_poly.type
_entity_poly.pdbx_seq_one_letter_code
_entity_poly.pdbx_strand_id
1 'polypeptide(L)'
;MPSAMVPAKLDLGGFDVADPMLDDQEMARVNRRGLIAEALGIECIGWVFTSLPLDDGLLLSPDEVVRIARLQNDHSTDKHFTKYALSKFVSCAVRPDPAQNGAPGINPFMVSEQACAMLRDGILEALPSERRACVVREAGA
;
A
#
# COMPACT_ATOMS: atom_id res chain seq x y z
N MET A 1 6.60 -10.75 52.20
CA MET A 1 5.26 -11.19 51.73
C MET A 1 5.09 -10.72 50.30
N PRO A 2 4.70 -11.59 49.35
CA PRO A 2 4.55 -11.20 47.96
C PRO A 2 3.26 -10.40 47.75
N SER A 3 3.36 -9.30 47.00
CA SER A 3 2.28 -8.42 46.61
C SER A 3 1.30 -9.16 45.69
N ALA A 4 0.01 -9.08 46.02
CA ALA A 4 -1.08 -9.62 45.20
C ALA A 4 -1.13 -8.90 43.85
N MET A 5 -1.17 -9.69 42.79
CA MET A 5 -1.35 -9.26 41.41
C MET A 5 -2.85 -9.09 41.16
N VAL A 6 -3.30 -7.85 40.91
CA VAL A 6 -4.68 -7.56 40.51
C VAL A 6 -4.73 -7.63 38.97
N PRO A 7 -5.58 -8.45 38.34
CA PRO A 7 -5.70 -8.45 36.89
C PRO A 7 -6.47 -7.21 36.45
N ALA A 8 -5.80 -6.33 35.69
CA ALA A 8 -6.47 -5.22 35.01
C ALA A 8 -7.40 -5.79 33.94
N LYS A 9 -8.69 -5.43 34.02
CA LYS A 9 -9.69 -5.67 32.98
C LYS A 9 -9.18 -5.09 31.66
N LEU A 10 -9.08 -5.94 30.63
CA LEU A 10 -9.00 -5.45 29.25
C LEU A 10 -10.40 -4.96 28.87
N ASP A 11 -10.53 -3.64 28.78
CA ASP A 11 -11.66 -2.98 28.17
C ASP A 11 -11.54 -3.13 26.65
N LEU A 12 -12.48 -3.84 26.05
CA LEU A 12 -12.59 -4.05 24.61
C LEU A 12 -13.50 -2.95 24.06
N GLY A 13 -12.91 -1.86 23.59
CA GLY A 13 -13.66 -0.79 22.93
C GLY A 13 -12.77 0.08 22.05
N GLY A 14 -13.21 0.28 20.80
CA GLY A 14 -12.78 1.40 19.97
C GLY A 14 -12.02 0.99 18.71
N PHE A 15 -12.74 0.95 17.59
CA PHE A 15 -12.15 1.13 16.27
C PHE A 15 -11.48 2.52 16.22
N ASP A 16 -10.17 2.55 16.03
CA ASP A 16 -9.45 3.74 15.56
C ASP A 16 -8.69 3.34 14.29
N VAL A 17 -9.31 3.60 13.14
CA VAL A 17 -8.63 3.62 11.83
C VAL A 17 -7.86 4.93 11.73
N ALA A 18 -6.83 5.06 12.55
CA ALA A 18 -5.76 6.02 12.33
C ALA A 18 -4.73 5.32 11.44
N ASP A 19 -4.55 5.84 10.23
CA ASP A 19 -3.29 5.68 9.49
C ASP A 19 -2.16 5.89 10.50
N PRO A 20 -1.25 4.92 10.74
CA PRO A 20 -0.24 5.09 11.77
C PRO A 20 0.52 6.36 11.42
N MET A 21 0.40 7.39 12.26
CA MET A 21 1.15 8.63 12.13
C MET A 21 2.60 8.23 11.92
N LEU A 22 3.10 8.40 10.69
CA LEU A 22 4.52 8.29 10.42
C LEU A 22 5.21 9.19 11.43
N ASP A 23 6.13 8.64 12.21
CA ASP A 23 6.75 9.42 13.26
C ASP A 23 7.45 10.65 12.66
N ASP A 24 7.63 11.70 13.45
CA ASP A 24 8.23 12.97 12.98
C ASP A 24 9.60 12.73 12.31
N GLN A 25 10.30 11.67 12.68
CA GLN A 25 11.59 11.29 12.13
C GLN A 25 11.46 10.67 10.73
N GLU A 26 10.45 9.82 10.49
CA GLU A 26 10.12 9.25 9.18
C GLU A 26 9.65 10.33 8.21
N MET A 27 8.78 11.25 8.66
CA MET A 27 8.35 12.40 7.85
C MET A 27 9.53 13.29 7.47
N ALA A 28 10.44 13.58 8.40
CA ALA A 28 11.65 14.35 8.11
C ALA A 28 12.57 13.66 7.10
N ARG A 29 12.64 12.32 7.12
CA ARG A 29 13.42 11.54 6.15
C ARG A 29 12.79 11.56 4.75
N VAL A 30 11.46 11.44 4.65
CA VAL A 30 10.72 11.53 3.39
C VAL A 30 10.92 12.91 2.77
N ASN A 31 10.73 13.98 3.55
CA ASN A 31 10.95 15.36 3.08
C ASN A 31 12.39 15.59 2.61
N ARG A 32 13.38 15.04 3.33
CA ARG A 32 14.80 15.13 2.92
C ARG A 32 15.07 14.40 1.60
N ARG A 33 14.42 13.26 1.35
CA ARG A 33 14.55 12.54 0.06
C ARG A 33 13.99 13.36 -1.09
N GLY A 34 12.85 14.03 -0.89
CA GLY A 34 12.29 14.97 -1.88
C GLY A 34 13.28 16.09 -2.23
N LEU A 35 13.89 16.70 -1.22
CA LEU A 35 14.90 17.77 -1.43
C LEU A 35 16.15 17.28 -2.18
N ILE A 36 16.63 16.07 -1.86
CA ILE A 36 17.78 15.48 -2.57
C ILE A 36 17.40 15.15 -4.01
N ALA A 37 16.21 14.57 -4.22
CA ALA A 37 15.72 14.22 -5.54
C ALA A 37 15.59 15.46 -6.43
N GLU A 38 14.99 16.53 -5.90
CA GLU A 38 14.87 17.82 -6.57
C GLU A 38 16.25 18.42 -6.89
N ALA A 39 17.19 18.41 -5.94
CA ALA A 39 18.55 18.91 -6.15
C ALA A 39 19.32 18.15 -7.24
N LEU A 40 19.00 16.87 -7.44
CA LEU A 40 19.59 16.01 -8.47
C LEU A 40 18.78 16.00 -9.78
N GLY A 41 17.64 16.70 -9.85
CA GLY A 41 16.74 16.67 -11.00
C GLY A 41 16.10 15.30 -11.26
N ILE A 42 15.94 14.48 -10.22
CA ILE A 42 15.29 13.16 -10.28
C ILE A 42 13.96 13.18 -9.54
N GLU A 43 13.06 12.29 -9.92
CA GLU A 43 11.71 12.19 -9.36
C GLU A 43 11.47 10.80 -8.74
N CYS A 44 10.62 10.74 -7.72
CA CYS A 44 10.10 9.48 -7.20
C CYS A 44 9.04 8.91 -8.16
N ILE A 45 9.46 8.02 -9.05
CA ILE A 45 8.59 7.47 -10.12
C ILE A 45 7.89 6.16 -9.76
N GLY A 46 8.17 5.59 -8.58
CA GLY A 46 7.66 4.27 -8.26
C GLY A 46 8.11 3.66 -6.95
N TRP A 47 7.59 2.48 -6.69
CA TRP A 47 7.86 1.70 -5.48
C TRP A 47 8.31 0.29 -5.83
N VAL A 48 9.48 -0.12 -5.34
CA VAL A 48 9.99 -1.48 -5.47
C VAL A 48 9.85 -2.19 -4.12
N PHE A 49 9.30 -3.40 -4.13
CA PHE A 49 9.14 -4.21 -2.93
C PHE A 49 9.49 -5.66 -3.19
N THR A 50 9.75 -6.39 -2.12
CA THR A 50 10.02 -7.84 -2.16
C THR A 50 8.87 -8.58 -1.50
N SER A 51 8.45 -9.70 -2.09
CA SER A 51 7.53 -10.64 -1.46
C SER A 51 7.82 -12.07 -1.91
N LEU A 52 7.29 -13.04 -1.17
CA LEU A 52 7.35 -14.44 -1.57
C LEU A 52 6.40 -14.70 -2.75
N PRO A 53 6.59 -15.81 -3.50
CA PRO A 53 5.62 -16.21 -4.51
C PRO A 53 4.23 -16.33 -3.89
N LEU A 54 3.23 -15.82 -4.60
CA LEU A 54 1.85 -15.87 -4.16
C LEU A 54 1.22 -17.20 -4.55
N ASP A 55 0.26 -17.66 -3.76
CA ASP A 55 -0.47 -18.90 -4.01
C ASP A 55 -1.38 -18.79 -5.25
N ASP A 56 -1.70 -19.95 -5.83
CA ASP A 56 -2.73 -20.12 -6.87
C ASP A 56 -2.61 -19.19 -8.09
N GLY A 57 -1.39 -18.84 -8.49
CA GLY A 57 -1.13 -18.03 -9.69
C GLY A 57 -1.51 -16.55 -9.56
N LEU A 58 -1.70 -16.04 -8.35
CA LEU A 58 -1.91 -14.62 -8.11
C LEU A 58 -0.68 -13.80 -8.52
N LEU A 59 -0.92 -12.68 -9.21
CA LEU A 59 0.11 -11.71 -9.57
C LEU A 59 0.34 -10.68 -8.45
N LEU A 60 -0.73 -10.30 -7.76
CA LEU A 60 -0.73 -9.38 -6.64
C LEU A 60 -1.71 -9.88 -5.57
N SER A 61 -1.36 -9.71 -4.30
CA SER A 61 -2.29 -9.92 -3.19
C SER A 61 -3.24 -8.71 -3.06
N PRO A 62 -4.40 -8.86 -2.40
CA PRO A 62 -5.30 -7.75 -2.12
C PRO A 62 -4.61 -6.58 -1.39
N ASP A 63 -3.75 -6.86 -0.40
CA ASP A 63 -2.98 -5.84 0.31
C ASP A 63 -2.00 -5.10 -0.61
N GLU A 64 -1.35 -5.82 -1.52
CA GLU A 64 -0.46 -5.21 -2.52
C GLU A 64 -1.26 -4.33 -3.48
N VAL A 65 -2.43 -4.77 -3.97
CA VAL A 65 -3.32 -3.96 -4.82
C VAL A 65 -3.74 -2.67 -4.12
N VAL A 66 -4.21 -2.77 -2.87
CA VAL A 66 -4.62 -1.61 -2.08
C VAL A 66 -3.46 -0.65 -1.86
N ARG A 67 -2.27 -1.16 -1.53
CA ARG A 67 -1.09 -0.31 -1.31
C ARG A 67 -0.64 0.39 -2.59
N ILE A 68 -0.60 -0.32 -3.72
CA ILE A 68 -0.23 0.25 -5.02
C ILE A 68 -1.21 1.36 -5.40
N ALA A 69 -2.52 1.13 -5.23
CA ALA A 69 -3.54 2.12 -5.53
C ALA A 69 -3.44 3.38 -4.64
N ARG A 70 -3.09 3.24 -3.35
CA ARG A 70 -2.80 4.39 -2.47
C ARG A 70 -1.62 5.20 -2.99
N LEU A 71 -0.49 4.53 -3.25
CA LEU A 71 0.71 5.18 -3.76
C LEU A 71 0.45 5.88 -5.11
N GLN A 72 -0.34 5.27 -6.01
CA GLN A 72 -0.72 5.91 -7.25
C GLN A 72 -1.55 7.18 -7.01
N ASN A 73 -2.56 7.12 -6.12
CA ASN A 73 -3.35 8.30 -5.73
C ASN A 73 -2.49 9.43 -5.14
N ASP A 74 -1.54 9.10 -4.27
CA ASP A 74 -0.64 10.07 -3.63
C ASP A 74 0.29 10.76 -4.63
N HIS A 75 0.60 10.10 -5.75
CA HIS A 75 1.48 10.60 -6.82
C HIS A 75 0.70 10.95 -8.11
N SER A 76 -0.61 11.19 -8.03
CA SER A 76 -1.43 11.65 -9.15
C SER A 76 -1.22 13.15 -9.40
N THR A 77 -0.12 13.48 -10.05
CA THR A 77 0.31 14.87 -10.29
C THR A 77 -0.15 15.42 -11.65
N ASP A 78 -0.33 14.55 -12.66
CA ASP A 78 -0.63 14.98 -14.02
C ASP A 78 -2.12 15.19 -14.25
N LYS A 79 -2.49 16.33 -14.84
CA LYS A 79 -3.87 16.59 -15.28
C LYS A 79 -4.05 16.10 -16.71
N HIS A 80 -4.89 15.08 -16.88
CA HIS A 80 -5.39 14.70 -18.19
C HIS A 80 -6.21 15.84 -18.81
N PHE A 81 -6.36 15.86 -20.15
CA PHE A 81 -7.14 16.90 -20.84
C PHE A 81 -8.61 16.94 -20.41
N THR A 82 -9.14 15.83 -19.89
CA THR A 82 -10.48 15.72 -19.29
C THR A 82 -10.54 16.19 -17.83
N LYS A 83 -9.46 16.79 -17.31
CA LYS A 83 -9.28 17.33 -15.95
C LYS A 83 -9.18 16.30 -14.81
N TYR A 84 -9.08 15.02 -15.13
CA TYR A 84 -8.79 13.99 -14.12
C TYR A 84 -7.29 13.94 -13.83
N ALA A 85 -6.93 13.76 -12.56
CA ALA A 85 -5.55 13.52 -12.18
C ALA A 85 -5.19 12.07 -12.54
N LEU A 86 -4.06 11.87 -13.20
CA LEU A 86 -3.51 10.57 -13.56
C LEU A 86 -2.19 10.35 -12.86
N SER A 87 -1.95 9.09 -12.47
CA SER A 87 -0.69 8.67 -11.88
C SER A 87 0.20 8.00 -12.92
N LYS A 88 1.48 8.40 -12.96
CA LYS A 88 2.55 7.67 -13.67
C LYS A 88 3.34 6.74 -12.74
N PHE A 89 2.90 6.61 -11.48
CA PHE A 89 3.64 5.89 -10.46
C PHE A 89 3.58 4.38 -10.68
N VAL A 90 4.74 3.75 -10.88
CA VAL A 90 4.85 2.31 -11.18
C VAL A 90 5.25 1.55 -9.92
N SER A 91 4.67 0.38 -9.70
CA SER A 91 5.09 -0.51 -8.62
C SER A 91 5.76 -1.76 -9.15
N CYS A 92 6.74 -2.31 -8.44
CA CYS A 92 7.50 -3.46 -8.90
C CYS A 92 7.71 -4.46 -7.77
N ALA A 93 7.22 -5.68 -7.98
CA ALA A 93 7.45 -6.79 -7.07
C ALA A 93 8.67 -7.60 -7.51
N VAL A 94 9.64 -7.73 -6.61
CA VAL A 94 10.79 -8.63 -6.77
C VAL A 94 10.48 -9.92 -6.00
N ARG A 95 10.33 -11.03 -6.73
CA ARG A 95 9.95 -12.34 -6.16
C ARG A 95 10.83 -13.46 -6.70
N PRO A 96 11.11 -14.52 -5.95
CA PRO A 96 11.76 -15.71 -6.49
C PRO A 96 10.95 -16.31 -7.65
N ASP A 97 11.58 -16.54 -8.80
CA ASP A 97 10.97 -17.18 -9.97
C ASP A 97 11.17 -18.71 -9.90
N PRO A 98 10.10 -19.51 -9.71
CA PRO A 98 10.20 -20.96 -9.67
C PRO A 98 10.71 -21.56 -10.98
N ALA A 99 10.46 -20.93 -12.13
CA ALA A 99 10.94 -21.40 -13.43
C ALA A 99 12.45 -21.17 -13.62
N GLN A 100 13.05 -20.29 -12.80
CA GLN A 100 14.48 -19.98 -12.82
C GLN A 100 15.18 -20.39 -11.52
N ASN A 101 14.78 -21.51 -10.92
CA ASN A 101 15.39 -22.08 -9.72
C ASN A 101 15.45 -21.07 -8.54
N GLY A 102 14.42 -20.24 -8.40
CA GLY A 102 14.32 -19.24 -7.34
C GLY A 102 15.12 -17.95 -7.57
N ALA A 103 15.66 -17.72 -8.77
CA ALA A 103 16.30 -16.45 -9.11
C ALA A 103 15.32 -15.26 -8.93
N PRO A 104 15.79 -14.06 -8.54
CA PRO A 104 14.90 -12.90 -8.40
C PRO A 104 14.28 -12.47 -9.73
N GLY A 105 12.97 -12.65 -9.86
CA GLY A 105 12.15 -12.14 -10.95
C GLY A 105 11.59 -10.75 -10.62
N ILE A 106 11.58 -9.86 -11.61
CA ILE A 106 11.12 -8.47 -11.51
C ILE A 106 9.76 -8.36 -12.20
N ASN A 107 8.72 -7.99 -11.46
CA ASN A 107 7.35 -7.93 -11.95
C ASN A 107 6.78 -6.51 -11.79
N PRO A 108 6.75 -5.70 -12.87
CA PRO A 108 6.18 -4.36 -12.82
C PRO A 108 4.65 -4.39 -12.94
N PHE A 109 3.98 -3.52 -12.17
CA PHE A 109 2.53 -3.40 -12.09
C PHE A 109 2.10 -1.94 -11.97
N MET A 110 0.91 -1.67 -12.49
CA MET A 110 0.07 -0.53 -12.13
C MET A 110 -1.34 -1.06 -11.86
N VAL A 111 -2.04 -0.43 -10.93
CA VAL A 111 -3.45 -0.68 -10.71
C VAL A 111 -4.27 0.26 -11.60
N SER A 112 -5.46 -0.19 -12.00
CA SER A 112 -6.34 0.60 -12.85
C SER A 112 -6.87 1.83 -12.12
N GLU A 113 -7.10 2.90 -12.88
CA GLU A 113 -7.73 4.14 -12.37
C GLU A 113 -9.05 3.87 -11.64
N GLN A 114 -9.83 2.89 -12.12
CA GLN A 114 -11.07 2.50 -11.47
C GLN A 114 -10.84 1.96 -10.06
N ALA A 115 -9.83 1.10 -9.86
CA ALA A 115 -9.49 0.58 -8.55
C ALA A 115 -8.90 1.67 -7.63
N CYS A 116 -8.11 2.60 -8.18
CA CYS A 116 -7.66 3.78 -7.44
C CYS A 116 -8.83 4.66 -6.96
N ALA A 117 -9.83 4.89 -7.82
CA ALA A 117 -11.03 5.64 -7.48
C ALA A 117 -11.90 4.91 -6.45
N MET A 118 -12.15 3.61 -6.62
CA MET A 118 -12.89 2.80 -5.66
C MET A 118 -12.20 2.77 -4.29
N LEU A 119 -10.87 2.74 -4.24
CA LEU A 119 -10.16 2.81 -2.97
C LEU A 119 -10.25 4.20 -2.33
N ARG A 120 -10.06 5.27 -3.11
CA ARG A 120 -10.18 6.67 -2.65
C ARG A 120 -11.57 6.95 -2.07
N ASP A 121 -12.59 6.47 -2.75
CA ASP A 121 -13.99 6.69 -2.37
C ASP A 121 -14.45 5.70 -1.28
N GLY A 122 -13.55 4.84 -0.81
CA GLY A 122 -13.85 3.90 0.26
C GLY A 122 -14.90 2.85 -0.17
N ILE A 123 -14.82 2.37 -1.39
CA ILE A 123 -15.67 1.29 -1.90
C ILE A 123 -14.94 -0.05 -1.74
N LEU A 124 -13.61 -0.06 -1.84
CA LEU A 124 -12.80 -1.27 -1.89
C LEU A 124 -11.86 -1.37 -0.69
N GLU A 125 -11.75 -2.56 -0.10
CA GLU A 125 -10.78 -2.87 0.96
C GLU A 125 -10.16 -4.26 0.81
N ALA A 126 -9.03 -4.48 1.48
CA ALA A 126 -8.43 -5.79 1.64
C ALA A 126 -8.75 -6.32 3.04
N LEU A 127 -9.30 -7.54 3.12
CA LEU A 127 -9.58 -8.21 4.39
C LEU A 127 -8.62 -9.38 4.58
N PRO A 128 -8.08 -9.60 5.80
CA PRO A 128 -7.22 -10.76 6.07
C PRO A 128 -7.89 -12.12 5.82
N SER A 129 -9.23 -12.16 5.93
CA SER A 129 -10.01 -13.35 5.62
C SER A 129 -10.04 -13.66 4.13
N GLU A 130 -9.83 -12.67 3.26
CA GLU A 130 -9.89 -12.83 1.82
C GLU A 130 -8.55 -12.56 1.14
N ARG A 131 -7.85 -13.65 0.83
CA ARG A 131 -6.48 -13.60 0.31
C ARG A 131 -6.38 -13.42 -1.21
N ARG A 132 -7.50 -13.54 -1.93
CA ARG A 132 -7.53 -13.60 -3.41
C ARG A 132 -8.30 -12.45 -4.04
N ALA A 133 -9.07 -11.71 -3.26
CA ALA A 133 -9.93 -10.64 -3.75
C ALA A 133 -9.94 -9.48 -2.77
N CYS A 134 -10.00 -8.27 -3.32
CA CYS A 134 -10.46 -7.12 -2.55
C CYS A 134 -11.99 -7.21 -2.44
N VAL A 135 -12.54 -6.77 -1.31
CA VAL A 135 -13.99 -6.81 -1.07
C VAL A 135 -14.59 -5.42 -1.23
N VAL A 136 -15.89 -5.39 -1.56
CA VAL A 136 -16.66 -4.16 -1.56
C VAL A 136 -17.19 -3.92 -0.15
N ARG A 137 -16.97 -2.71 0.38
CA ARG A 137 -17.47 -2.33 1.71
C ARG A 137 -18.99 -2.19 1.71
N GLU A 138 -19.61 -2.57 2.82
CA GLU A 138 -21.05 -2.35 3.02
C GLU A 138 -21.36 -0.85 3.07
N ALA A 139 -22.47 -0.46 2.46
CA ALA A 139 -22.89 0.94 2.42
C ALA A 139 -23.38 1.39 3.81
N GLY A 140 -22.64 2.29 4.47
CA GLY A 140 -23.05 2.93 5.72
C GLY A 140 -22.24 2.56 6.97
N ALA A 141 -21.06 1.94 6.81
CA ALA A 141 -20.07 1.77 7.88
C ALA A 141 -19.12 2.99 7.97
#